data_AF-A0A3P8KDU0-F1
#
_entry.id   AF-A0A3P8KDU0-F1
#
_cell.length_a   1.000
_cell.length_b   1.000
_cell.length_c   1.000
_cell.angle_alpha   90.00
_cell.angle_beta   90.00
_cell.angle_gamma   90.00
#
_symmetry.space_group_name_H-M   'P 1'
#
loop_
_entity.id
_entity.type
_entity.pdbx_description
1 polymer ?
#
loop_
_entity_poly.entity_id
_entity_poly.type
_entity_poly.pdbx_seq_one_letter_code
_entity_poly.pdbx_strand_id
1 'polypeptide(L)'
;MSDQDPQHYHQSGHPHGQVPYPPQFQQQYQPSNGGWGAPPPPKQRRIPVPLLVSLIAIVSIVVIAVVAIVIAQATKKDDELTFGSAPATSAAEPAENAEDSSVLRIIPASVLPSAQQMTDVTLQSFKAINSPYTGIDPDSKTEPAACALASAPFSQSAIGKTTSVAGQRYTDNTAEMYRAFGYVQVGVFPSAADANAAQESVKNVITTCTKFTQLPEAPNNRPYDRTVSILSATAPLAWATTVTPADDGPWVCTLTFQTHKNLTIATNYCRGGNTDAGREIGKIVLKNIEGQR
;
A
#
# COMPACT_ATOMS: atom_id res chain seq x y z
N MET A 1 46.25 -6.37 -64.97
CA MET A 1 47.55 -6.94 -65.36
C MET A 1 48.64 -6.00 -64.84
N SER A 2 49.70 -6.61 -64.31
CA SER A 2 50.87 -6.03 -63.60
C SER A 2 50.62 -5.74 -62.11
N ASP A 3 50.97 -6.62 -61.17
CA ASP A 3 52.27 -7.22 -60.72
C ASP A 3 53.00 -6.41 -59.64
N GLN A 4 53.08 -7.07 -58.47
CA GLN A 4 54.19 -7.23 -57.51
C GLN A 4 55.03 -6.02 -57.02
N ASP A 5 54.89 -5.75 -55.71
CA ASP A 5 55.89 -5.72 -54.59
C ASP A 5 57.41 -5.50 -54.89
N PRO A 6 58.29 -5.03 -53.95
CA PRO A 6 58.14 -5.01 -52.49
C PRO A 6 58.79 -3.84 -51.68
N GLN A 7 58.46 -3.83 -50.37
CA GLN A 7 59.29 -3.57 -49.16
C GLN A 7 60.55 -2.69 -49.27
N HIS A 8 60.58 -1.61 -48.48
CA HIS A 8 61.59 -1.35 -47.43
C HIS A 8 61.32 0.01 -46.79
N TYR A 9 60.90 0.07 -45.52
CA TYR A 9 61.10 1.26 -44.69
C TYR A 9 61.52 0.92 -43.26
N HIS A 10 62.52 1.69 -42.87
CA HIS A 10 63.31 1.70 -41.65
C HIS A 10 62.51 1.80 -40.34
N GLN A 11 63.08 1.13 -39.33
CA GLN A 11 62.96 1.44 -37.90
C GLN A 11 63.19 2.92 -37.60
N SER A 12 62.30 3.53 -36.81
CA SER A 12 62.66 4.61 -35.88
C SER A 12 61.60 4.84 -34.79
N GLY A 13 61.99 4.52 -33.55
CA GLY A 13 61.70 5.27 -32.31
C GLY A 13 60.26 5.65 -31.94
N HIS A 14 59.71 4.95 -30.93
CA HIS A 14 58.74 5.54 -30.02
C HIS A 14 59.43 6.50 -29.03
N PRO A 15 58.76 7.60 -28.66
CA PRO A 15 58.58 7.85 -27.23
C PRO A 15 57.11 8.09 -26.89
N HIS A 16 56.53 7.20 -26.10
CA HIS A 16 55.28 7.45 -25.39
C HIS A 16 55.59 8.32 -24.16
N GLY A 17 55.19 9.59 -24.22
CA GLY A 17 55.12 10.46 -23.06
C GLY A 17 54.07 9.94 -22.08
N GLN A 18 54.50 9.68 -20.85
CA GLN A 18 53.66 9.28 -19.73
C GLN A 18 52.85 10.47 -19.21
N VAL A 19 51.56 10.24 -18.96
CA VAL A 19 50.69 11.16 -18.21
C VAL A 19 50.83 10.80 -16.71
N PRO A 20 51.10 11.74 -15.79
CA PRO A 20 51.24 11.41 -14.37
C PRO A 20 49.88 11.16 -13.70
N TYR A 21 49.74 10.00 -13.05
CA TYR A 21 48.68 9.74 -12.07
C TYR A 21 49.04 10.36 -10.71
N PRO A 22 48.06 10.82 -9.90
CA PRO A 22 48.32 11.34 -8.56
C PRO A 22 48.72 10.23 -7.56
N PRO A 23 49.49 10.57 -6.51
CA PRO A 23 50.13 9.61 -5.62
C PRO A 23 49.13 8.89 -4.69
N GLN A 24 49.30 7.57 -4.63
CA GLN A 24 48.62 6.67 -3.70
C GLN A 24 49.27 6.83 -2.31
N PHE A 25 48.48 7.19 -1.31
CA PHE A 25 48.93 7.14 0.09
C PHE A 25 49.11 5.68 0.50
N GLN A 26 50.35 5.30 0.82
CA GLN A 26 50.68 4.06 1.51
C GLN A 26 50.17 4.15 2.95
N GLN A 27 49.31 3.21 3.36
CA GLN A 27 49.17 2.87 4.78
C GLN A 27 49.76 1.47 5.02
N GLN A 28 50.70 1.45 5.96
CA GLN A 28 51.42 0.28 6.47
C GLN A 28 50.45 -0.80 6.96
N TYR A 29 50.65 -2.02 6.45
CA TYR A 29 50.17 -3.23 7.10
C TYR A 29 51.00 -3.50 8.36
N GLN A 30 50.33 -3.58 9.52
CA GLN A 30 50.82 -4.30 10.69
C GLN A 30 49.87 -5.47 10.98
N PRO A 31 50.38 -6.69 11.26
CA PRO A 31 49.55 -7.86 11.49
C PRO A 31 49.14 -7.92 12.96
N SER A 32 47.83 -7.97 13.24
CA SER A 32 47.31 -8.34 14.55
C SER A 32 46.24 -9.41 14.38
N ASN A 33 46.52 -10.59 14.92
CA ASN A 33 45.65 -11.75 15.04
C ASN A 33 44.22 -11.36 15.47
N GLY A 34 43.22 -11.78 14.70
CA GLY A 34 41.81 -11.60 15.03
C GLY A 34 40.95 -12.61 14.28
N GLY A 35 40.38 -13.56 15.01
CA GLY A 35 39.51 -14.60 14.47
C GLY A 35 38.19 -14.05 13.92
N TRP A 36 37.52 -14.89 13.14
CA TRP A 36 36.17 -14.70 12.65
C TRP A 36 35.19 -14.43 13.81
N GLY A 37 34.79 -13.17 13.98
CA GLY A 37 33.79 -12.74 14.95
C GLY A 37 32.77 -11.83 14.29
N ALA A 38 31.50 -12.00 14.65
CA ALA A 38 30.37 -11.22 14.14
C ALA A 38 30.56 -9.70 14.38
N PRO A 39 30.04 -8.83 13.49
CA PRO A 39 30.10 -7.39 13.70
C PRO A 39 29.37 -7.01 15.01
N PRO A 40 29.92 -6.07 15.81
CA PRO A 40 29.32 -5.68 17.08
C PRO A 40 27.97 -4.98 16.86
N PRO A 41 26.97 -5.22 17.72
CA PRO A 41 25.66 -4.57 17.60
C PRO A 41 25.77 -3.06 17.84
N PRO A 42 24.90 -2.24 17.20
CA PRO A 42 24.88 -0.80 17.42
C PRO A 42 24.55 -0.48 18.89
N LYS A 43 25.30 0.49 19.45
CA LYS A 43 25.14 0.95 20.84
C LYS A 43 23.74 1.52 21.07
N GLN A 44 22.94 0.84 21.88
CA GLN A 44 21.66 1.34 22.38
C GLN A 44 21.89 2.57 23.27
N ARG A 45 21.48 3.75 22.80
CA ARG A 45 21.34 4.95 23.64
C ARG A 45 20.02 4.85 24.38
N ARG A 46 20.06 4.42 25.65
CA ARG A 46 18.88 4.46 26.55
C ARG A 46 18.50 5.92 26.80
N ILE A 47 17.37 6.36 26.26
CA ILE A 47 16.73 7.63 26.60
C ILE A 47 15.48 7.28 27.42
N PRO A 48 15.27 7.88 28.60
CA PRO A 48 14.13 7.57 29.46
C PRO A 48 12.81 8.00 28.81
N VAL A 49 11.83 7.10 28.83
CA VAL A 49 10.47 7.28 28.29
C VAL A 49 9.58 7.94 29.34
N PRO A 50 8.93 9.08 29.08
CA PRO A 50 7.77 9.48 29.86
C PRO A 50 6.49 8.86 29.29
N LEU A 51 5.72 8.25 30.19
CA LEU A 51 4.45 7.56 30.00
C LEU A 51 3.37 8.44 29.33
N LEU A 52 2.82 7.97 28.20
CA LEU A 52 1.53 8.42 27.65
C LEU A 52 0.44 7.39 27.97
N VAL A 53 0.14 7.26 29.26
CA VAL A 53 -1.04 6.55 29.78
C VAL A 53 -2.08 7.61 30.13
N SER A 54 -2.78 8.19 29.14
CA SER A 54 -3.89 9.11 29.44
C SER A 54 -4.92 9.32 28.31
N LEU A 55 -5.04 8.39 27.35
CA LEU A 55 -6.07 8.47 26.29
C LEU A 55 -7.04 7.28 26.26
N ILE A 56 -6.88 6.31 27.16
CA ILE A 56 -7.67 5.08 27.19
C ILE A 56 -8.97 5.24 28.01
N ALA A 57 -9.04 6.17 28.97
CA ALA A 57 -10.19 6.27 29.88
C ALA A 57 -11.40 7.03 29.31
N ILE A 58 -11.22 7.91 28.32
CA ILE A 58 -12.31 8.74 27.77
C ILE A 58 -13.11 7.98 26.70
N VAL A 59 -12.47 7.05 25.98
CA VAL A 59 -13.11 6.28 24.89
C VAL A 59 -14.15 5.30 25.43
N SER A 60 -13.93 4.74 26.62
CA SER A 60 -14.85 3.75 27.23
C SER A 60 -16.23 4.33 27.58
N ILE A 61 -16.34 5.62 27.88
CA ILE A 61 -17.61 6.26 28.25
C ILE A 61 -18.46 6.56 27.01
N VAL A 62 -17.83 6.90 25.87
CA VAL A 62 -18.53 7.19 24.62
C VAL A 62 -19.13 5.92 23.99
N VAL A 63 -18.43 4.78 24.12
CA VAL A 63 -18.90 3.49 23.57
C VAL A 63 -20.18 2.99 24.26
N ILE A 64 -20.33 3.23 25.58
CA ILE A 64 -21.54 2.80 26.32
C ILE A 64 -22.75 3.66 25.93
N ALA A 65 -22.56 4.96 25.70
CA ALA A 65 -23.66 5.86 25.33
C ALA A 65 -24.21 5.56 23.91
N VAL A 66 -23.35 5.22 22.95
CA VAL A 66 -23.78 4.92 21.57
C VAL A 66 -24.52 3.58 21.49
N VAL A 67 -24.09 2.55 22.25
CA VAL A 67 -24.77 1.24 22.28
C VAL A 67 -26.15 1.34 22.93
N ALA A 68 -26.32 2.17 23.98
CA ALA A 68 -27.62 2.39 24.63
C ALA A 68 -28.63 3.08 23.71
N ILE A 69 -28.19 4.03 22.87
CA ILE A 69 -29.06 4.74 21.92
C ILE A 69 -29.53 3.80 20.80
N VAL A 70 -28.66 2.92 20.29
CA VAL A 70 -29.02 1.96 19.23
C VAL A 70 -30.01 0.90 19.74
N ILE A 71 -29.88 0.45 21.00
CA ILE A 71 -30.82 -0.52 21.59
C ILE A 71 -32.18 0.15 21.90
N ALA A 72 -32.20 1.39 22.38
CA ALA A 72 -33.45 2.11 22.66
C ALA A 72 -34.25 2.47 21.40
N GLN A 73 -33.59 2.62 20.24
CA GLN A 73 -34.26 2.85 18.96
C GLN A 73 -34.72 1.56 18.27
N ALA A 74 -34.14 0.40 18.62
CA ALA A 74 -34.56 -0.91 18.11
C ALA A 74 -35.79 -1.50 18.85
N THR A 75 -36.21 -0.94 19.99
CA THR A 75 -37.34 -1.44 20.78
C THR A 75 -38.64 -0.65 20.63
N LYS A 76 -38.71 0.38 19.76
CA LYS A 76 -40.01 0.99 19.41
C LYS A 76 -40.70 0.15 18.34
N LYS A 77 -41.36 -0.92 18.79
CA LYS A 77 -42.45 -1.56 18.05
C LYS A 77 -43.70 -0.70 18.20
N ASP A 78 -44.34 -0.46 17.07
CA ASP A 78 -45.66 0.15 16.97
C ASP A 78 -46.69 -0.71 17.72
N ASP A 79 -47.28 -0.12 18.76
CA ASP A 79 -48.59 -0.50 19.26
C ASP A 79 -49.58 0.53 18.72
N GLU A 80 -50.36 0.19 17.68
CA GLU A 80 -51.77 0.55 17.65
C GLU A 80 -52.57 -0.39 16.74
N LEU A 81 -53.50 -1.11 17.38
CA LEU A 81 -54.54 -1.92 16.78
C LEU A 81 -55.65 -1.02 16.25
N THR A 82 -56.12 -1.24 15.01
CA THR A 82 -57.54 -1.04 14.70
C THR A 82 -58.02 -2.01 13.62
N PHE A 83 -59.09 -2.73 13.97
CA PHE A 83 -59.81 -3.72 13.16
C PHE A 83 -60.57 -3.08 11.99
N GLY A 84 -60.64 -3.79 10.86
CA GLY A 84 -61.59 -3.51 9.78
C GLY A 84 -61.66 -4.66 8.78
N SER A 85 -62.64 -5.55 8.91
CA SER A 85 -62.94 -6.62 7.95
C SER A 85 -63.64 -6.09 6.69
N ALA A 86 -63.12 -6.41 5.51
CA ALA A 86 -63.85 -6.52 4.23
C ALA A 86 -63.01 -7.31 3.19
N PRO A 87 -63.62 -7.92 2.15
CA PRO A 87 -63.28 -9.27 1.70
C PRO A 87 -62.24 -9.39 0.58
N ALA A 88 -61.77 -10.63 0.42
CA ALA A 88 -60.73 -11.10 -0.48
C ALA A 88 -60.92 -10.70 -1.95
N THR A 89 -59.84 -10.24 -2.58
CA THR A 89 -59.63 -10.29 -4.03
C THR A 89 -58.21 -10.80 -4.29
N SER A 90 -58.13 -11.75 -5.21
CA SER A 90 -56.95 -12.52 -5.60
C SER A 90 -55.89 -11.66 -6.28
N ALA A 91 -54.66 -12.20 -6.32
CA ALA A 91 -53.49 -11.83 -7.11
C ALA A 91 -52.56 -10.72 -6.56
N ALA A 92 -51.52 -11.17 -5.85
CA ALA A 92 -50.14 -11.00 -6.31
C ALA A 92 -49.27 -11.99 -5.51
N GLU A 93 -48.55 -12.86 -6.21
CA GLU A 93 -47.37 -13.52 -5.63
C GLU A 93 -46.47 -12.44 -5.00
N PRO A 94 -45.80 -12.73 -3.88
CA PRO A 94 -44.75 -11.83 -3.40
C PRO A 94 -43.75 -11.71 -4.53
N ALA A 95 -43.60 -10.51 -5.09
CA ALA A 95 -42.44 -10.17 -5.88
C ALA A 95 -41.24 -10.48 -4.99
N GLU A 96 -40.56 -11.57 -5.31
CA GLU A 96 -39.23 -11.89 -4.81
C GLU A 96 -38.44 -10.60 -5.05
N ASN A 97 -38.07 -9.92 -3.97
CA ASN A 97 -37.20 -8.76 -4.05
C ASN A 97 -35.96 -9.25 -4.80
N ALA A 98 -35.86 -8.91 -6.08
CA ALA A 98 -34.63 -9.02 -6.82
C ALA A 98 -33.66 -8.14 -6.05
N GLU A 99 -32.85 -8.75 -5.18
CA GLU A 99 -31.74 -8.08 -4.52
C GLU A 99 -31.01 -7.33 -5.62
N ASP A 100 -30.90 -6.02 -5.46
CA ASP A 100 -30.13 -5.19 -6.36
C ASP A 100 -28.69 -5.75 -6.38
N SER A 101 -28.43 -6.59 -7.38
CA SER A 101 -27.24 -7.44 -7.47
C SER A 101 -25.93 -6.65 -7.61
N SER A 102 -26.05 -5.32 -7.65
CA SER A 102 -24.98 -4.35 -7.74
C SER A 102 -24.31 -4.03 -6.39
N VAL A 103 -24.91 -4.38 -5.25
CA VAL A 103 -24.37 -4.09 -3.91
C VAL A 103 -23.92 -5.37 -3.20
N LEU A 104 -22.62 -5.49 -2.91
CA LEU A 104 -22.07 -6.55 -2.08
C LEU A 104 -22.15 -6.17 -0.60
N ARG A 105 -22.61 -7.16 0.19
CA ARG A 105 -22.58 -7.13 1.65
C ARG A 105 -21.53 -8.13 2.13
N ILE A 106 -20.33 -7.64 2.38
CA ILE A 106 -19.22 -8.45 2.90
C ILE A 106 -18.64 -7.80 4.15
N ILE A 107 -17.95 -8.59 4.97
CA ILE A 107 -17.09 -8.08 6.04
C ILE A 107 -15.71 -7.85 5.41
N PRO A 108 -15.21 -6.61 5.25
CA PRO A 108 -13.97 -6.38 4.48
C PRO A 108 -12.75 -7.16 4.99
N ALA A 109 -12.67 -7.40 6.29
CA ALA A 109 -11.58 -8.16 6.89
C ALA A 109 -11.55 -9.63 6.46
N SER A 110 -12.69 -10.24 6.10
CA SER A 110 -12.76 -11.66 5.75
C SER A 110 -12.24 -11.97 4.35
N VAL A 111 -12.06 -10.95 3.50
CA VAL A 111 -11.56 -11.10 2.12
C VAL A 111 -10.11 -10.66 1.95
N LEU A 112 -9.47 -10.14 3.01
CA LEU A 112 -8.06 -9.79 2.98
C LEU A 112 -7.19 -11.04 2.74
N PRO A 113 -6.06 -10.91 2.02
CA PRO A 113 -5.17 -12.05 1.79
C PRO A 113 -4.66 -12.65 3.10
N SER A 114 -4.30 -13.93 3.10
CA SER A 114 -3.49 -14.50 4.18
C SER A 114 -2.00 -14.20 3.94
N ALA A 115 -1.18 -14.31 4.99
CA ALA A 115 0.27 -14.20 4.85
C ALA A 115 0.86 -15.25 3.88
N GLN A 116 0.24 -16.44 3.82
CA GLN A 116 0.60 -17.48 2.86
C GLN A 116 0.28 -17.04 1.43
N GLN A 117 -0.93 -16.53 1.18
CA GLN A 117 -1.31 -16.03 -0.14
C GLN A 117 -0.39 -14.89 -0.61
N MET A 118 -0.01 -13.98 0.30
CA MET A 118 0.99 -12.93 0.02
C MET A 118 2.36 -13.53 -0.33
N THR A 119 2.78 -14.58 0.39
CA THR A 119 4.05 -15.27 0.13
C THR A 119 4.06 -15.94 -1.24
N ASP A 120 2.97 -16.61 -1.60
CA ASP A 120 2.87 -17.35 -2.87
C ASP A 120 2.98 -16.42 -4.10
N VAL A 121 2.41 -15.21 -4.05
CA VAL A 121 2.42 -14.28 -5.19
C VAL A 121 3.65 -13.38 -5.25
N THR A 122 4.26 -13.06 -4.09
CA THR A 122 5.42 -12.16 -4.04
C THR A 122 6.76 -12.88 -3.94
N LEU A 123 6.73 -14.18 -3.66
CA LEU A 123 7.89 -15.00 -3.32
C LEU A 123 8.68 -14.45 -2.12
N GLN A 124 8.01 -13.72 -1.23
CA GLN A 124 8.56 -13.19 0.02
C GLN A 124 7.89 -13.82 1.23
N SER A 125 8.68 -14.18 2.23
CA SER A 125 8.18 -14.78 3.48
C SER A 125 7.46 -13.75 4.34
N PHE A 126 6.26 -13.36 3.93
CA PHE A 126 5.46 -12.34 4.61
C PHE A 126 4.83 -12.85 5.90
N LYS A 127 4.70 -11.93 6.87
CA LYS A 127 3.89 -12.07 8.07
C LYS A 127 2.95 -10.90 8.18
N ALA A 128 1.72 -11.15 8.64
CA ALA A 128 0.78 -10.08 8.96
C ALA A 128 1.26 -9.31 10.21
N ILE A 129 1.19 -7.98 10.15
CA ILE A 129 1.45 -7.11 11.30
C ILE A 129 0.12 -6.85 12.01
N ASN A 130 0.01 -7.29 13.27
CA ASN A 130 -1.19 -7.15 14.09
C ASN A 130 -2.45 -7.72 13.41
N SER A 131 -3.60 -7.52 14.04
CA SER A 131 -4.91 -7.81 13.44
C SER A 131 -5.27 -6.77 12.35
N PRO A 132 -6.22 -7.09 11.45
CA PRO A 132 -6.71 -6.14 10.46
C PRO A 132 -7.18 -4.83 11.10
N TYR A 133 -6.77 -3.72 10.50
CA TYR A 133 -7.16 -2.37 10.90
C TYR A 133 -8.45 -1.95 10.20
N THR A 134 -9.41 -1.37 10.93
CA THR A 134 -10.75 -1.00 10.42
C THR A 134 -10.98 0.50 10.32
N GLY A 135 -9.96 1.33 10.56
CA GLY A 135 -10.05 2.77 10.38
C GLY A 135 -9.61 3.20 8.98
N ILE A 136 -9.75 4.50 8.73
CA ILE A 136 -9.28 5.16 7.51
C ILE A 136 -8.05 6.00 7.88
N ASP A 137 -6.95 5.77 7.18
CA ASP A 137 -5.75 6.57 7.38
C ASP A 137 -5.96 7.98 6.80
N PRO A 138 -5.46 9.06 7.44
CA PRO A 138 -5.48 10.38 6.83
C PRO A 138 -4.66 10.41 5.54
N ASP A 139 -4.88 11.44 4.73
CA ASP A 139 -4.09 11.65 3.52
C ASP A 139 -2.60 11.79 3.85
N SER A 140 -1.75 11.16 3.03
CA SER A 140 -0.31 11.34 3.14
C SER A 140 0.03 12.83 2.99
N LYS A 141 0.89 13.33 3.88
CA LYS A 141 1.42 14.69 3.76
C LYS A 141 2.41 14.72 2.59
N THR A 142 2.02 15.35 1.47
CA THR A 142 2.86 15.48 0.28
C THR A 142 3.01 16.94 -0.15
N GLU A 143 4.07 17.23 -0.88
CA GLU A 143 4.27 18.49 -1.60
C GLU A 143 4.44 18.20 -3.11
N PRO A 144 3.50 18.64 -3.97
CA PRO A 144 2.24 19.32 -3.64
C PRO A 144 1.24 18.39 -2.93
N ALA A 145 0.32 18.96 -2.14
CA ALA A 145 -0.69 18.19 -1.40
C ALA A 145 -1.64 17.39 -2.31
N ALA A 146 -1.83 17.86 -3.55
CA ALA A 146 -2.64 17.16 -4.56
C ALA A 146 -2.10 15.76 -4.91
N CYS A 147 -0.84 15.46 -4.62
CA CYS A 147 -0.21 14.16 -4.88
C CYS A 147 -0.47 13.10 -3.79
N ALA A 148 -1.24 13.42 -2.74
CA ALA A 148 -1.45 12.51 -1.62
C ALA A 148 -1.97 11.12 -2.05
N LEU A 149 -2.90 11.07 -3.02
CA LEU A 149 -3.45 9.80 -3.52
C LEU A 149 -2.47 9.00 -4.37
N ALA A 150 -1.46 9.63 -4.98
CA ALA A 150 -0.38 8.91 -5.65
C ALA A 150 0.54 8.19 -4.65
N SER A 151 0.65 8.71 -3.42
CA SER A 151 1.40 8.08 -2.32
C SER A 151 0.59 6.97 -1.63
N ALA A 152 -0.66 7.26 -1.28
CA ALA A 152 -1.52 6.37 -0.50
C ALA A 152 -2.97 6.42 -1.03
N PRO A 153 -3.35 5.53 -1.96
CA PRO A 153 -4.70 5.53 -2.56
C PRO A 153 -5.77 4.94 -1.64
N PHE A 154 -5.42 4.62 -0.40
CA PHE A 154 -6.24 3.99 0.65
C PHE A 154 -6.56 4.98 1.80
N SER A 155 -6.43 6.28 1.52
CA SER A 155 -6.55 7.36 2.49
C SER A 155 -7.92 8.04 2.46
N GLN A 156 -8.16 8.96 3.40
CA GLN A 156 -9.40 9.71 3.59
C GLN A 156 -9.97 10.30 2.30
N SER A 157 -9.15 10.90 1.43
CA SER A 157 -9.64 11.51 0.19
C SER A 157 -10.14 10.50 -0.84
N ALA A 158 -9.63 9.26 -0.84
CA ALA A 158 -10.08 8.22 -1.77
C ALA A 158 -11.26 7.42 -1.19
N ILE A 159 -11.15 6.99 0.07
CA ILE A 159 -12.08 6.01 0.65
C ILE A 159 -12.86 6.54 1.86
N GLY A 160 -12.76 7.82 2.21
CA GLY A 160 -13.41 8.42 3.37
C GLY A 160 -14.94 8.31 3.43
N LYS A 161 -15.59 7.94 2.32
CA LYS A 161 -17.04 7.75 2.20
C LYS A 161 -17.48 6.28 2.27
N THR A 162 -16.56 5.35 2.54
CA THR A 162 -16.91 3.94 2.72
C THR A 162 -17.79 3.75 3.96
N THR A 163 -18.77 2.85 3.89
CA THR A 163 -19.57 2.41 5.02
C THR A 163 -18.81 1.45 5.94
N SER A 164 -17.83 0.72 5.40
CA SER A 164 -16.90 -0.11 6.17
C SER A 164 -15.59 -0.29 5.42
N VAL A 165 -14.51 -0.51 6.17
CA VAL A 165 -13.16 -0.69 5.62
C VAL A 165 -12.40 -1.72 6.46
N ALA A 166 -11.50 -2.46 5.83
CA ALA A 166 -10.45 -3.19 6.53
C ALA A 166 -9.14 -3.15 5.72
N GLY A 167 -8.02 -3.05 6.42
CA GLY A 167 -6.69 -3.15 5.84
C GLY A 167 -5.76 -4.04 6.66
N GLN A 168 -4.80 -4.65 5.98
CA GLN A 168 -3.78 -5.50 6.60
C GLN A 168 -2.41 -5.15 6.05
N ARG A 169 -1.45 -4.94 6.97
CA ARG A 169 -0.03 -4.74 6.66
C ARG A 169 0.72 -6.06 6.76
N TYR A 170 1.72 -6.24 5.90
CA TYR A 170 2.58 -7.40 5.84
C TYR A 170 4.04 -6.98 5.73
N THR A 171 4.93 -7.68 6.43
CA THR A 171 6.38 -7.51 6.31
C THR A 171 7.09 -8.85 6.22
N ASP A 172 8.23 -8.88 5.53
CA ASP A 172 9.11 -10.05 5.47
C ASP A 172 9.97 -10.24 6.74
N ASN A 173 9.97 -9.23 7.60
CA ASN A 173 10.63 -9.23 8.91
C ASN A 173 9.76 -8.48 9.95
N THR A 174 10.37 -7.87 10.96
CA THR A 174 9.69 -6.97 11.90
C THR A 174 9.25 -5.69 11.21
N ALA A 175 8.30 -4.98 11.82
CA ALA A 175 7.80 -3.69 11.32
C ALA A 175 8.87 -2.60 11.23
N GLU A 176 10.01 -2.75 11.91
CA GLU A 176 11.11 -1.78 11.93
C GLU A 176 12.28 -2.16 11.01
N MET A 177 12.38 -3.42 10.57
CA MET A 177 13.55 -3.95 9.84
C MET A 177 13.17 -4.77 8.60
N TYR A 178 12.05 -4.42 7.96
CA TYR A 178 11.58 -5.10 6.76
C TYR A 178 12.37 -4.69 5.51
N ARG A 179 12.50 -5.61 4.56
CA ARG A 179 13.03 -5.36 3.21
C ARG A 179 11.95 -5.43 2.14
N ALA A 180 10.79 -5.96 2.50
CA ALA A 180 9.58 -5.91 1.70
C ALA A 180 8.39 -5.52 2.57
N PHE A 181 7.52 -4.70 2.02
CA PHE A 181 6.29 -4.26 2.67
C PHE A 181 5.10 -4.54 1.75
N GLY A 182 4.01 -5.01 2.35
CA GLY A 182 2.73 -5.17 1.67
C GLY A 182 1.63 -4.48 2.48
N TYR A 183 0.72 -3.82 1.80
CA TYR A 183 -0.52 -3.34 2.37
C TYR A 183 -1.67 -3.61 1.41
N VAL A 184 -2.77 -4.12 1.96
CA VAL A 184 -4.00 -4.37 1.22
C VAL A 184 -5.14 -3.75 2.00
N GLN A 185 -6.00 -3.01 1.33
CA GLN A 185 -7.20 -2.43 1.93
C GLN A 185 -8.41 -2.68 1.03
N VAL A 186 -9.52 -3.02 1.68
CA VAL A 186 -10.84 -3.20 1.06
C VAL A 186 -11.81 -2.22 1.70
N GLY A 187 -12.47 -1.41 0.87
CA GLY A 187 -13.48 -0.45 1.27
C GLY A 187 -14.83 -0.81 0.65
N VAL A 188 -15.91 -0.70 1.42
CA VAL A 188 -17.29 -0.89 0.96
C VAL A 188 -17.97 0.46 0.86
N PHE A 189 -18.46 0.81 -0.31
CA PHE A 189 -19.22 2.02 -0.53
C PHE A 189 -20.74 1.76 -0.48
N PRO A 190 -21.56 2.80 -0.27
CA PRO A 190 -23.01 2.69 -0.38
C PRO A 190 -23.47 2.20 -1.76
N SER A 191 -22.73 2.53 -2.82
CA SER A 191 -23.06 2.18 -4.19
C SER A 191 -21.82 1.92 -5.06
N ALA A 192 -22.03 1.27 -6.21
CA ALA A 192 -20.99 1.13 -7.24
C ALA A 192 -20.57 2.48 -7.85
N ALA A 193 -21.49 3.45 -7.93
CA ALA A 193 -21.19 4.80 -8.42
C ALA A 193 -20.17 5.51 -7.50
N ASP A 194 -20.33 5.39 -6.18
CA ASP A 194 -19.41 5.99 -5.22
C ASP A 194 -18.01 5.34 -5.27
N ALA A 195 -17.96 4.01 -5.40
CA ALA A 195 -16.69 3.30 -5.57
C ALA A 195 -15.97 3.72 -6.87
N ASN A 196 -16.72 3.88 -7.97
CA ASN A 196 -16.16 4.35 -9.24
C ASN A 196 -15.71 5.81 -9.18
N ALA A 197 -16.42 6.67 -8.44
CA ALA A 197 -15.99 8.04 -8.20
C ALA A 197 -14.63 8.09 -7.47
N ALA A 198 -14.43 7.23 -6.47
CA ALA A 198 -13.14 7.09 -5.79
C ALA A 198 -12.02 6.66 -6.76
N GLN A 199 -12.28 5.69 -7.64
CA GLN A 199 -11.33 5.28 -8.66
C GLN A 199 -10.97 6.42 -9.62
N GLU A 200 -11.95 7.20 -10.06
CA GLU A 200 -11.71 8.33 -10.95
C GLU A 200 -10.89 9.44 -10.25
N SER A 201 -11.13 9.71 -8.96
CA SER A 201 -10.28 10.61 -8.17
C SER A 201 -8.83 10.14 -8.11
N VAL A 202 -8.58 8.86 -7.85
CA VAL A 202 -7.22 8.29 -7.86
C VAL A 202 -6.60 8.41 -9.26
N LYS A 203 -7.35 8.06 -10.31
CA LYS A 203 -6.90 8.15 -11.71
C LYS A 203 -6.47 9.57 -12.10
N ASN A 204 -7.26 10.57 -11.73
CA ASN A 204 -6.97 11.98 -12.02
C ASN A 204 -5.68 12.44 -11.33
N VAL A 205 -5.42 11.98 -10.10
CA VAL A 205 -4.18 12.31 -9.39
C VAL A 205 -2.98 11.59 -10.00
N ILE A 206 -3.04 10.28 -10.25
CA ILE A 206 -1.87 9.52 -10.75
C ILE A 206 -1.47 9.89 -12.18
N THR A 207 -2.39 10.44 -12.97
CA THR A 207 -2.10 10.90 -14.34
C THR A 207 -1.45 12.28 -14.37
N THR A 208 -1.58 13.07 -13.30
CA THR A 208 -1.05 14.44 -13.23
C THR A 208 0.15 14.57 -12.30
N CYS A 209 0.21 13.75 -11.24
CA CYS A 209 1.32 13.72 -10.30
C CYS A 209 2.47 12.86 -10.85
N THR A 210 3.56 13.50 -11.29
CA THR A 210 4.76 12.80 -11.79
C THR A 210 5.89 12.75 -10.76
N LYS A 211 5.94 13.72 -9.85
CA LYS A 211 6.90 13.82 -8.74
C LYS A 211 6.24 14.49 -7.53
N PHE A 212 6.64 14.09 -6.33
CA PHE A 212 6.23 14.75 -5.10
C PHE A 212 7.24 14.50 -3.98
N THR A 213 7.28 15.39 -3.00
CA THR A 213 8.00 15.15 -1.75
C THR A 213 7.02 14.58 -0.74
N GLN A 214 7.32 13.41 -0.17
CA GLN A 214 6.59 12.89 0.99
C GLN A 214 7.16 13.55 2.25
N LEU A 215 6.31 14.29 2.95
CA LEU A 215 6.67 14.99 4.17
C LEU A 215 6.64 14.02 5.36
N PRO A 216 7.48 14.25 6.38
CA PRO A 216 7.58 13.35 7.51
C PRO A 216 6.29 13.34 8.35
N GLU A 217 5.86 12.13 8.73
CA GLU A 217 4.72 11.94 9.62
C GLU A 217 5.08 12.19 11.09
N ALA A 218 6.36 11.97 11.45
CA ALA A 218 6.92 12.22 12.77
C ALA A 218 8.02 13.30 12.71
N PRO A 219 8.18 14.16 13.75
CA PRO A 219 9.09 15.32 13.73
C PRO A 219 10.56 15.03 13.41
N ASN A 220 11.02 13.79 13.62
CA ASN A 220 12.42 13.39 13.45
C ASN A 220 12.68 12.61 12.14
N ASN A 221 11.65 12.35 11.34
CA ASN A 221 11.82 11.71 10.06
C ASN A 221 12.20 12.77 9.02
N ARG A 222 13.07 12.43 8.09
CA ARG A 222 13.36 13.29 6.94
C ARG A 222 12.30 13.14 5.85
N PRO A 223 12.04 14.19 5.04
CA PRO A 223 11.23 14.05 3.84
C PRO A 223 11.93 13.16 2.79
N TYR A 224 11.16 12.59 1.87
CA TYR A 224 11.66 11.78 0.76
C TYR A 224 11.04 12.23 -0.56
N ASP A 225 11.88 12.48 -1.57
CA ASP A 225 11.37 12.74 -2.91
C ASP A 225 10.96 11.44 -3.58
N ARG A 226 9.82 11.46 -4.26
CA ARG A 226 9.26 10.34 -5.00
C ARG A 226 8.97 10.72 -6.43
N THR A 227 9.26 9.80 -7.34
CA THR A 227 8.77 9.83 -8.71
C THR A 227 7.60 8.88 -8.86
N VAL A 228 6.66 9.21 -9.74
CA VAL A 228 5.50 8.37 -10.09
C VAL A 228 5.69 7.84 -11.50
N SER A 229 5.46 6.54 -11.70
CA SER A 229 5.49 5.90 -13.02
C SER A 229 4.22 5.11 -13.23
N ILE A 230 3.41 5.50 -14.22
CA ILE A 230 2.14 4.82 -14.51
C ILE A 230 2.45 3.48 -15.19
N LEU A 231 1.89 2.40 -14.65
CA LEU A 231 1.99 1.05 -15.19
C LEU A 231 0.70 0.64 -15.93
N SER A 232 -0.44 1.18 -15.49
CA SER A 232 -1.75 1.04 -16.13
C SER A 232 -2.65 2.21 -15.73
N ALA A 233 -3.17 2.94 -16.72
CA ALA A 233 -4.18 3.99 -16.51
C ALA A 233 -5.63 3.47 -16.67
N THR A 234 -5.79 2.18 -17.01
CA THR A 234 -7.07 1.47 -17.09
C THR A 234 -7.22 0.57 -15.88
N ALA A 235 -8.47 0.27 -15.48
CA ALA A 235 -8.75 -0.59 -14.33
C ALA A 235 -8.20 -2.03 -14.55
N PRO A 236 -7.48 -2.62 -13.58
CA PRO A 236 -7.01 -2.01 -12.33
C PRO A 236 -5.96 -0.91 -12.58
N LEU A 237 -6.19 0.28 -12.00
CA LEU A 237 -5.18 1.34 -12.02
C LEU A 237 -3.90 0.78 -11.37
N ALA A 238 -2.75 1.04 -11.98
CA ALA A 238 -1.48 0.59 -11.46
C ALA A 238 -0.39 1.62 -11.72
N TRP A 239 0.41 1.91 -10.70
CA TRP A 239 1.57 2.81 -10.81
C TRP A 239 2.64 2.41 -9.82
N ALA A 240 3.86 2.89 -10.03
CA ALA A 240 4.95 2.78 -9.10
C ALA A 240 5.30 4.14 -8.51
N THR A 241 5.70 4.16 -7.24
CA THR A 241 6.43 5.28 -6.64
C THR A 241 7.85 4.85 -6.29
N THR A 242 8.84 5.69 -6.59
CA THR A 242 10.25 5.38 -6.36
C THR A 242 10.89 6.47 -5.52
N VAL A 243 11.52 6.12 -4.40
CA VAL A 243 12.24 7.06 -3.53
C VAL A 243 13.59 7.46 -4.15
N THR A 244 13.91 8.76 -4.13
CA THR A 244 15.18 9.32 -4.63
C THR A 244 15.77 10.34 -3.64
N PRO A 245 17.09 10.30 -3.34
CA PRO A 245 17.93 9.11 -3.40
C PRO A 245 17.46 8.09 -2.36
N ALA A 246 17.76 6.82 -2.59
CA ALA A 246 17.50 5.78 -1.61
C ALA A 246 18.84 5.32 -1.03
N ASP A 247 19.00 5.47 0.29
CA ASP A 247 20.28 5.20 0.98
C ASP A 247 20.76 3.75 0.77
N ASP A 248 19.83 2.80 0.65
CA ASP A 248 20.09 1.35 0.54
C ASP A 248 19.54 0.75 -0.78
N GLY A 249 19.59 1.50 -1.88
CA GLY A 249 19.07 1.08 -3.18
C GLY A 249 17.58 1.40 -3.40
N PRO A 250 17.06 1.33 -4.63
CA PRO A 250 15.78 1.93 -4.98
C PRO A 250 14.61 1.29 -4.22
N TRP A 251 14.01 2.05 -3.31
CA TRP A 251 12.75 1.68 -2.67
C TRP A 251 11.59 2.01 -3.61
N VAL A 252 11.12 0.97 -4.31
CA VAL A 252 10.01 1.06 -5.27
C VAL A 252 8.78 0.42 -4.66
N CYS A 253 7.67 1.16 -4.67
CA CYS A 253 6.36 0.69 -4.26
C CYS A 253 5.45 0.64 -5.48
N THR A 254 4.92 -0.54 -5.81
CA THR A 254 3.85 -0.71 -6.77
C THR A 254 2.51 -0.62 -6.07
N LEU A 255 1.66 0.27 -6.55
CA LEU A 255 0.32 0.49 -6.05
C LEU A 255 -0.70 0.10 -7.10
N THR A 256 -1.82 -0.46 -6.64
CA THR A 256 -2.98 -0.66 -7.50
C THR A 256 -4.26 -0.16 -6.83
N PHE A 257 -5.20 0.26 -7.66
CA PHE A 257 -6.54 0.61 -7.22
C PHE A 257 -7.57 0.11 -8.23
N GLN A 258 -8.56 -0.65 -7.76
CA GLN A 258 -9.62 -1.18 -8.62
C GLN A 258 -10.95 -1.21 -7.88
N THR A 259 -12.05 -1.19 -8.65
CA THR A 259 -13.40 -1.37 -8.14
C THR A 259 -13.96 -2.74 -8.51
N HIS A 260 -14.82 -3.28 -7.66
CA HIS A 260 -15.63 -4.44 -7.96
C HIS A 260 -17.01 -4.25 -7.32
N LYS A 261 -18.03 -3.98 -8.12
CA LYS A 261 -19.36 -3.55 -7.63
C LYS A 261 -19.21 -2.30 -6.74
N ASN A 262 -19.74 -2.30 -5.52
CA ASN A 262 -19.58 -1.23 -4.54
C ASN A 262 -18.29 -1.34 -3.69
N LEU A 263 -17.33 -2.20 -4.07
CA LEU A 263 -16.07 -2.36 -3.35
C LEU A 263 -14.93 -1.64 -4.05
N THR A 264 -13.98 -1.13 -3.26
CA THR A 264 -12.64 -0.76 -3.72
C THR A 264 -11.60 -1.69 -3.14
N ILE A 265 -10.61 -2.05 -3.95
CA ILE A 265 -9.45 -2.85 -3.55
C ILE A 265 -8.21 -2.02 -3.87
N ALA A 266 -7.48 -1.63 -2.83
CA ALA A 266 -6.22 -0.92 -2.94
C ALA A 266 -5.08 -1.81 -2.45
N THR A 267 -3.99 -1.86 -3.22
CA THR A 267 -2.77 -2.57 -2.80
C THR A 267 -1.57 -1.65 -2.87
N ASN A 268 -0.60 -1.89 -1.99
CA ASN A 268 0.71 -1.27 -2.03
C ASN A 268 1.74 -2.33 -1.68
N TYR A 269 2.62 -2.65 -2.62
CA TYR A 269 3.71 -3.59 -2.44
C TYR A 269 5.04 -2.88 -2.70
N CYS A 270 5.91 -2.85 -1.70
CA CYS A 270 7.21 -2.22 -1.81
C CYS A 270 8.33 -3.26 -1.74
N ARG A 271 9.04 -3.39 -2.87
CA ARG A 271 10.31 -4.10 -3.05
C ARG A 271 10.78 -3.88 -4.49
N GLY A 272 12.09 -3.77 -4.72
CA GLY A 272 12.63 -3.65 -6.09
C GLY A 272 12.33 -4.87 -6.97
N GLY A 273 11.69 -4.65 -8.13
CA GLY A 273 11.73 -5.57 -9.28
C GLY A 273 10.43 -6.30 -9.68
N ASN A 274 9.37 -6.31 -8.86
CA ASN A 274 8.09 -6.95 -9.23
C ASN A 274 6.96 -5.92 -9.32
N THR A 275 6.75 -5.39 -10.53
CA THR A 275 5.70 -4.41 -10.84
C THR A 275 4.31 -5.03 -11.01
N ASP A 276 4.20 -6.36 -11.00
CA ASP A 276 2.94 -7.08 -11.15
C ASP A 276 2.33 -7.50 -9.80
N ALA A 277 3.14 -7.54 -8.74
CA ALA A 277 2.76 -8.01 -7.41
C ALA A 277 1.45 -7.37 -6.92
N GLY A 278 1.30 -6.05 -7.04
CA GLY A 278 0.08 -5.35 -6.61
C GLY A 278 -1.18 -5.85 -7.33
N ARG A 279 -1.08 -6.15 -8.63
CA ARG A 279 -2.21 -6.68 -9.42
C ARG A 279 -2.55 -8.10 -8.99
N GLU A 280 -1.56 -8.97 -8.80
CA GLU A 280 -1.77 -10.35 -8.36
C GLU A 280 -2.37 -10.41 -6.94
N ILE A 281 -1.94 -9.51 -6.05
CA ILE A 281 -2.54 -9.36 -4.71
C ILE A 281 -4.02 -8.93 -4.83
N GLY A 282 -4.34 -8.01 -5.74
CA GLY A 282 -5.73 -7.61 -6.01
C GLY A 282 -6.60 -8.78 -6.50
N LYS A 283 -6.05 -9.69 -7.31
CA LYS A 283 -6.76 -10.90 -7.76
C LYS A 283 -7.05 -11.87 -6.62
N ILE A 284 -6.16 -11.99 -5.63
CA ILE A 284 -6.41 -12.80 -4.42
C ILE A 284 -7.66 -12.31 -3.70
N VAL A 285 -7.79 -10.99 -3.51
CA VAL A 285 -8.97 -10.41 -2.85
C VAL A 285 -10.25 -10.73 -3.60
N LEU A 286 -10.24 -10.59 -4.94
CA LEU A 286 -11.39 -10.96 -5.77
C LEU A 286 -11.76 -12.44 -5.63
N LYS A 287 -10.77 -13.33 -5.65
CA LYS A 287 -10.98 -14.76 -5.43
C LYS A 287 -11.55 -15.06 -4.03
N ASN A 288 -11.08 -14.37 -3.00
CA ASN A 288 -11.61 -14.51 -1.64
C ASN A 288 -13.07 -14.02 -1.54
N ILE A 289 -13.45 -12.96 -2.28
CA ILE A 289 -14.85 -12.50 -2.40
C ILE A 289 -15.72 -13.56 -3.07
N GLU A 290 -15.23 -14.16 -4.16
CA GLU A 290 -15.96 -15.22 -4.88
C GLU A 290 -16.18 -16.47 -4.03
N GLY A 291 -15.21 -16.84 -3.20
CA GLY A 291 -15.31 -17.97 -2.28
C GLY A 291 -16.27 -17.78 -1.09
N GLN A 292 -16.86 -16.59 -0.94
CA GLN A 292 -17.88 -16.30 0.09
C GLN A 292 -19.32 -16.37 -0.42
N ARG A 293 -19.51 -16.63 -1.73
CA ARG A 293 -20.83 -16.86 -2.33
C ARG A 293 -21.12 -18.34 -2.43
#